data_AF-A0A1Q1FLC8-F1
#
_entry.id   AF-A0A1Q1FLC8-F1
#
_cell.length_a   1.000
_cell.length_b   1.000
_cell.length_c   1.000
_cell.angle_alpha   90.00
_cell.angle_beta   90.00
_cell.angle_gamma   90.00
#
_symmetry.space_group_name_H-M   'P 1'
#
loop_
_entity.id
_entity.type
_entity.pdbx_description
1 polymer ?
#
loop_
_entity_poly.entity_id
_entity_poly.type
_entity_poly.pdbx_seq_one_letter_code
_entity_poly.pdbx_strand_id
1 'polypeptide(L)'
;MTTSDWSGGSDEPSGTAEYVFGCRFRLDPDPPGLRADPAEFETRLYREADPPGEDGWLFFRDNCWRGELNDPDYFRELTEDALGVTVLSVDFRELRTDGAYLDALKAEIADDLGQFNADGVPDVLSKYLGSSIRVVDGDG
;
A
#
# COMPACT_ATOMS: atom_id res chain seq x y z
N MET A 1 -18.63 -26.76 39.75
CA MET A 1 -18.85 -25.32 39.53
C MET A 1 -18.00 -24.96 38.33
N THR A 2 -18.67 -24.76 37.19
CA THR A 2 -18.05 -24.52 35.89
C THR A 2 -17.51 -23.09 35.84
N THR A 3 -16.25 -22.93 35.45
CA THR A 3 -15.68 -21.67 34.97
C THR A 3 -15.14 -22.00 33.58
N SER A 4 -16.00 -21.89 32.56
CA SER A 4 -16.13 -20.73 31.68
C SER A 4 -14.90 -20.55 30.80
N ASP A 5 -15.01 -21.20 29.64
CA ASP A 5 -14.56 -20.79 28.32
C ASP A 5 -14.10 -19.32 28.25
N TRP A 6 -12.81 -19.12 27.99
CA TRP A 6 -12.30 -17.86 27.44
C TRP A 6 -11.77 -18.21 26.06
N SER A 7 -12.60 -17.92 25.04
CA SER A 7 -12.16 -17.83 23.66
C SER A 7 -11.19 -16.64 23.56
N GLY A 8 -9.89 -16.92 23.58
CA GLY A 8 -8.91 -15.97 23.08
C GLY A 8 -9.07 -15.94 21.57
N GLY A 9 -9.71 -14.89 21.04
CA GLY A 9 -9.47 -14.52 19.65
C GLY A 9 -7.97 -14.31 19.51
N SER A 10 -7.35 -15.00 18.57
CA SER A 10 -5.93 -14.84 18.28
C SER A 10 -5.70 -13.42 17.79
N ASP A 11 -5.27 -12.53 18.70
CA ASP A 11 -4.57 -11.28 18.38
C ASP A 11 -3.13 -11.65 17.96
N GLU A 12 -3.00 -12.61 17.04
CA GLU A 12 -1.73 -12.85 16.40
C GLU A 12 -1.51 -11.67 15.45
N PRO A 13 -0.38 -10.93 15.58
CA PRO A 13 -0.14 -9.79 14.72
C PRO A 13 -0.23 -10.29 13.29
N SER A 14 -1.14 -9.71 12.51
CA SER A 14 -1.40 -10.03 11.12
C SER A 14 -0.25 -9.60 10.19
N GLY A 15 0.99 -9.70 10.68
CA GLY A 15 2.22 -9.28 10.01
C GLY A 15 2.32 -7.78 9.79
N THR A 16 3.35 -7.42 9.02
CA THR A 16 3.69 -6.06 8.62
C THR A 16 3.71 -5.95 7.10
N ALA A 17 3.21 -4.83 6.59
CA ALA A 17 3.33 -4.49 5.18
C ALA A 17 3.35 -2.97 4.95
N GLU A 18 3.90 -2.57 3.82
CA GLU A 18 3.98 -1.19 3.37
C GLU A 18 3.82 -1.09 1.85
N TYR A 19 3.06 -0.09 1.40
CA TYR A 19 2.99 0.32 0.02
C TYR A 19 4.18 1.22 -0.32
N VAL A 20 4.94 0.83 -1.35
CA VAL A 20 6.08 1.58 -1.86
C VAL A 20 5.65 2.34 -3.11
N PHE A 21 5.90 3.64 -3.12
CA PHE A 21 5.65 4.51 -4.28
C PHE A 21 6.93 5.14 -4.79
N GLY A 22 7.08 5.20 -6.10
CA GLY A 22 8.06 6.07 -6.76
C GLY A 22 7.44 7.45 -6.88
N CYS A 23 8.14 8.48 -6.43
CA CYS A 23 7.63 9.83 -6.47
C CYS A 23 8.69 10.79 -6.99
N ARG A 24 8.37 11.50 -8.07
CA ARG A 24 9.23 12.49 -8.69
C ARG A 24 8.78 13.88 -8.27
N PHE A 25 9.72 14.67 -7.79
CA PHE A 25 9.47 16.00 -7.25
C PHE A 25 10.24 17.05 -8.01
N ARG A 26 9.80 18.30 -7.86
CA ARG A 26 10.55 19.49 -8.24
C ARG A 26 10.72 20.41 -7.04
N LEU A 27 11.96 20.78 -6.72
CA LEU A 27 12.24 21.89 -5.81
C LEU A 27 12.10 23.20 -6.59
N ASP A 28 11.15 24.04 -6.18
CA ASP A 28 10.96 25.39 -6.72
C ASP A 28 11.14 26.42 -5.59
N PRO A 29 12.39 26.86 -5.29
CA PRO A 29 12.63 27.75 -4.17
C PRO A 29 12.06 29.15 -4.45
N ASP A 30 11.18 29.64 -3.58
CA ASP A 30 10.63 31.01 -3.66
C ASP A 30 11.67 32.15 -3.58
N PRO A 31 12.74 32.07 -2.74
CA PRO A 31 13.65 33.20 -2.58
C PRO A 31 14.41 33.53 -3.87
N PRO A 32 14.41 34.80 -4.31
CA PRO A 32 15.15 35.20 -5.51
C PRO A 32 16.64 34.93 -5.34
N GLY A 33 17.24 34.25 -6.32
CA GLY A 33 18.67 33.89 -6.32
C GLY A 33 19.00 32.54 -5.69
N LEU A 34 18.03 31.83 -5.10
CA LEU A 34 18.18 30.45 -4.67
C LEU A 34 17.78 29.50 -5.82
N ARG A 35 18.65 28.55 -6.16
CA ARG A 35 18.38 27.52 -7.19
C ARG A 35 18.73 26.14 -6.68
N ALA A 36 17.94 25.14 -7.06
CA ALA A 36 18.26 23.73 -6.88
C ALA A 36 18.86 23.15 -8.18
N ASP A 37 19.85 22.27 -8.06
CA ASP A 37 20.50 21.60 -9.19
C ASP A 37 21.06 20.23 -8.76
N PRO A 38 20.43 19.11 -9.18
CA PRO A 38 19.22 19.07 -9.99
C PRO A 38 18.00 19.60 -9.22
N ALA A 39 17.11 20.30 -9.92
CA ALA A 39 15.84 20.75 -9.34
C ALA A 39 14.79 19.63 -9.29
N GLU A 40 14.97 18.57 -10.09
CA GLU A 40 14.07 17.41 -10.14
C GLU A 40 14.80 16.14 -9.73
N PHE A 41 14.14 15.33 -8.92
CA PHE A 41 14.66 14.03 -8.53
C PHE A 41 13.51 13.09 -8.13
N GLU A 42 13.81 11.79 -8.15
CA GLU A 42 12.91 10.75 -7.67
C GLU A 42 13.32 10.32 -6.25
N THR A 43 12.32 10.07 -5.40
CA THR A 43 12.49 9.37 -4.12
C THR A 43 11.40 8.33 -3.96
N ARG A 44 11.50 7.53 -2.89
CA ARG A 44 10.50 6.54 -2.51
C ARG A 44 9.69 7.02 -1.32
N LEU A 45 8.38 6.84 -1.40
CA LEU A 45 7.46 7.02 -0.29
C LEU A 45 7.02 5.64 0.20
N TYR A 46 6.86 5.53 1.51
CA TYR A 46 6.45 4.32 2.19
C TYR A 46 5.21 4.64 3.02
N ARG A 47 4.13 3.90 2.77
CA ARG A 47 2.88 4.00 3.54
C ARG A 47 2.63 2.65 4.19
N GLU A 48 2.53 2.62 5.52
CA GLU A 48 2.11 1.42 6.23
C GLU A 48 0.76 0.92 5.68
N ALA A 49 0.64 -0.38 5.47
CA ALA A 49 -0.60 -1.00 5.05
C ALA A 49 -1.45 -1.32 6.27
N ASP A 50 -2.71 -0.92 6.22
CA ASP A 50 -3.67 -1.22 7.29
C ASP A 50 -3.89 -2.74 7.35
N PRO A 51 -4.02 -3.34 8.56
CA PRO A 51 -4.16 -4.79 8.71
C PRO A 51 -5.35 -5.36 7.92
N PRO A 52 -5.22 -6.54 7.30
CA PRO A 52 -6.34 -7.17 6.59
C PRO A 52 -7.56 -7.34 7.50
N GLY A 53 -8.74 -6.93 7.00
CA GLY A 53 -9.99 -6.97 7.77
C GLY A 53 -10.28 -5.69 8.57
N GLU A 54 -9.29 -4.81 8.77
CA GLU A 54 -9.47 -3.53 9.47
C GLU A 54 -9.81 -2.37 8.54
N ASP A 55 -10.43 -1.31 9.06
CA ASP A 55 -10.76 -0.12 8.27
C ASP A 55 -9.54 0.42 7.50
N GLY A 56 -9.64 0.46 6.17
CA GLY A 56 -8.56 0.93 5.28
C GLY A 56 -7.77 -0.17 4.55
N TRP A 57 -7.91 -1.44 4.94
CA TRP A 57 -7.15 -2.57 4.35
C TRP A 57 -7.33 -2.74 2.83
N LEU A 58 -8.45 -2.24 2.31
CA LEU A 58 -8.82 -2.27 0.88
C LEU A 58 -8.15 -1.18 0.05
N PHE A 59 -7.15 -0.47 0.59
CA PHE A 59 -6.38 0.55 -0.13
C PHE A 59 -5.93 0.08 -1.52
N PHE A 60 -5.38 -1.13 -1.65
CA PHE A 60 -4.94 -1.67 -2.94
C PHE A 60 -6.08 -1.85 -3.96
N ARG A 61 -7.28 -2.22 -3.50
CA ARG A 61 -8.45 -2.38 -4.36
C ARG A 61 -8.92 -1.04 -4.90
N ASP A 62 -8.87 -0.02 -4.04
CA ASP A 62 -9.42 1.30 -4.32
C ASP A 62 -8.44 2.21 -5.07
N ASN A 63 -7.13 1.93 -5.02
CA ASN A 63 -6.09 2.77 -5.61
C ASN A 63 -5.24 2.08 -6.66
N CYS A 64 -5.21 0.74 -6.74
CA CYS A 64 -4.38 0.02 -7.70
C CYS A 64 -5.21 -0.74 -8.74
N TRP A 65 -4.64 -0.92 -9.92
CA TRP A 65 -5.16 -1.78 -10.97
C TRP A 65 -3.99 -2.34 -11.78
N ARG A 66 -3.91 -3.67 -11.89
CA ARG A 66 -2.85 -4.42 -12.59
C ARG A 66 -1.42 -4.03 -12.20
N GLY A 67 -1.22 -3.65 -10.93
CA GLY A 67 0.09 -3.22 -10.42
C GLY A 67 0.46 -1.78 -10.72
N GLU A 68 -0.50 -0.95 -11.13
CA GLU A 68 -0.35 0.49 -11.34
C GLU A 68 -1.39 1.26 -10.51
N LEU A 69 -1.21 2.57 -10.32
CA LEU A 69 -2.25 3.42 -9.72
C LEU A 69 -3.43 3.56 -10.70
N ASN A 70 -4.66 3.47 -10.22
CA ASN A 70 -5.86 3.60 -11.06
C ASN A 70 -6.14 5.04 -11.50
N ASP A 71 -5.79 6.02 -10.66
CA ASP A 71 -5.85 7.46 -10.95
C ASP A 71 -4.55 8.14 -10.49
N PRO A 72 -3.47 8.07 -11.29
CA PRO A 72 -2.18 8.64 -10.94
C PRO A 72 -2.21 10.16 -10.75
N ASP A 73 -3.09 10.87 -11.46
CA ASP A 73 -3.19 12.33 -11.39
C ASP A 73 -3.80 12.77 -10.06
N TYR A 74 -4.89 12.12 -9.63
CA TYR A 74 -5.48 12.37 -8.33
C TYR A 74 -4.52 12.00 -7.18
N PHE A 75 -3.84 10.85 -7.30
CA PHE A 75 -2.86 10.43 -6.28
C PHE A 75 -1.67 11.39 -6.19
N ARG A 76 -1.22 11.95 -7.32
CA ARG A 76 -0.20 13.00 -7.38
C ARG A 76 -0.63 14.25 -6.62
N GLU A 77 -1.88 14.71 -6.81
CA GLU A 77 -2.42 15.87 -6.11
C GLU A 77 -2.51 15.65 -4.59
N LEU A 78 -2.98 14.48 -4.16
CA LEU A 78 -2.99 14.10 -2.74
C LEU A 78 -1.58 14.07 -2.14
N THR A 79 -0.61 13.55 -2.90
CA THR A 79 0.78 13.47 -2.46
C THR A 79 1.42 14.86 -2.36
N GLU A 80 1.08 15.77 -3.29
CA GLU A 80 1.52 17.16 -3.28
C GLU A 80 0.95 17.92 -2.06
N ASP A 81 -0.33 17.76 -1.77
CA ASP A 81 -0.97 18.34 -0.58
C ASP A 81 -0.34 17.82 0.72
N ALA A 82 -0.11 16.50 0.83
CA ALA A 82 0.48 15.88 2.01
C ALA A 82 1.94 16.32 2.27
N LEU A 83 2.73 16.54 1.21
CA LEU A 83 4.16 16.82 1.33
C LEU A 83 4.50 18.32 1.28
N GLY A 84 3.59 19.16 0.77
CA GLY A 84 3.80 20.61 0.63
C GLY A 84 4.92 20.97 -0.37
N VAL A 85 5.23 20.08 -1.31
CA VAL A 85 6.23 20.27 -2.36
C VAL A 85 5.64 19.85 -3.71
N THR A 86 6.09 20.47 -4.80
CA THR A 86 5.59 20.13 -6.14
C THR A 86 5.90 18.67 -6.51
N VAL A 87 4.86 17.91 -6.81
CA VAL A 87 4.94 16.51 -7.25
C VAL A 87 4.69 16.44 -8.75
N LEU A 88 5.65 15.89 -9.48
CA LEU A 88 5.57 15.71 -10.93
C LEU A 88 4.87 14.42 -11.32
N SER A 89 5.11 13.34 -10.58
CA SER A 89 4.47 12.04 -10.81
C SER A 89 4.57 11.14 -9.58
N VAL A 90 3.58 10.28 -9.40
CA VAL A 90 3.60 9.19 -8.42
C VAL A 90 3.24 7.90 -9.12
N ASP A 91 3.95 6.83 -8.80
CA ASP A 91 3.68 5.50 -9.31
C ASP A 91 3.76 4.45 -8.19
N PHE A 92 2.89 3.45 -8.25
CA PHE A 92 2.96 2.31 -7.34
C PHE A 92 4.10 1.39 -7.78
N ARG A 93 4.97 1.02 -6.84
CA ARG A 93 6.15 0.18 -7.09
C ARG A 93 5.93 -1.24 -6.63
N GLU A 94 5.61 -1.42 -5.35
CA GLU A 94 5.40 -2.73 -4.75
C GLU A 94 4.64 -2.63 -3.43
N LEU A 95 3.92 -3.69 -3.09
CA LEU A 95 3.52 -4.01 -1.72
C LEU A 95 4.66 -4.84 -1.12
N ARG A 96 5.39 -4.27 -0.16
CA ARG A 96 6.33 -5.03 0.68
C ARG A 96 5.57 -5.58 1.85
N THR A 97 5.77 -6.86 2.13
CA THR A 97 5.01 -7.58 3.16
C THR A 97 5.86 -8.69 3.73
N ASP A 98 5.63 -9.05 4.99
CA ASP A 98 6.07 -10.37 5.47
C ASP A 98 5.07 -11.46 5.07
N GLY A 99 5.41 -12.72 5.38
CA GLY A 99 4.55 -13.87 5.08
C GLY A 99 3.22 -13.86 5.87
N ALA A 100 3.24 -13.38 7.12
CA ALA A 100 2.07 -13.38 7.99
C ALA A 100 0.99 -12.43 7.46
N TYR A 101 1.38 -11.22 7.05
CA TYR A 101 0.46 -10.27 6.43
C TYR A 101 -0.05 -10.77 5.09
N LEU A 102 0.81 -11.37 4.27
CA LEU A 102 0.36 -11.89 2.98
C LEU A 102 -0.65 -13.04 3.15
N ASP A 103 -0.48 -13.89 4.16
CA ASP A 103 -1.41 -14.98 4.42
C ASP A 103 -2.73 -14.48 5.04
N ALA A 104 -2.68 -13.50 5.94
CA ALA A 104 -3.87 -12.82 6.45
C ALA A 104 -4.65 -12.11 5.32
N LEU A 105 -3.96 -11.40 4.43
CA LEU A 105 -4.56 -10.75 3.27
C LEU A 105 -5.28 -11.75 2.37
N LYS A 106 -4.68 -12.91 2.11
CA LYS A 106 -5.31 -13.96 1.30
C LYS A 106 -6.55 -14.53 1.98
N ALA A 107 -6.54 -14.68 3.31
CA ALA A 107 -7.68 -15.19 4.07
C ALA A 107 -8.87 -14.23 3.97
N GLU A 108 -8.66 -12.94 4.24
CA GLU A 108 -9.71 -11.92 4.16
C GLU A 108 -10.27 -11.77 2.74
N ILE A 109 -9.43 -11.87 1.70
CA ILE A 109 -9.90 -11.89 0.30
C ILE A 109 -10.75 -13.15 0.02
N ALA A 110 -10.36 -14.30 0.54
CA ALA A 110 -11.07 -15.55 0.31
C ALA A 110 -12.48 -15.54 0.95
N ASP A 111 -12.63 -14.83 2.06
CA ASP A 111 -13.89 -14.72 2.79
C ASP A 111 -14.96 -13.89 2.04
N ASP A 112 -14.56 -12.95 1.18
CA ASP A 112 -15.47 -12.19 0.30
C ASP A 112 -14.91 -11.94 -1.10
N LEU A 113 -14.76 -13.01 -1.89
CA LEU A 113 -14.40 -12.91 -3.31
C LEU A 113 -15.41 -12.11 -4.15
N GLY A 114 -16.67 -12.05 -3.70
CA GLY A 114 -17.74 -11.31 -4.38
C GLY A 114 -17.44 -9.82 -4.46
N GLN A 115 -16.86 -9.25 -3.41
CA GLN A 115 -16.44 -7.85 -3.37
C GLN A 115 -15.40 -7.50 -4.45
N PHE A 116 -14.58 -8.47 -4.86
CA PHE A 116 -13.53 -8.27 -5.86
C PHE A 116 -13.96 -8.66 -7.27
N ASN A 117 -15.14 -9.24 -7.46
CA ASN A 117 -15.60 -9.83 -8.72
C ASN A 117 -14.50 -10.69 -9.36
N ALA A 118 -14.04 -11.69 -8.61
CA ALA A 118 -12.95 -12.58 -8.95
C ALA A 118 -13.28 -14.03 -8.57
N ASP A 119 -12.70 -14.98 -9.29
CA ASP A 119 -12.95 -16.41 -9.08
C ASP A 119 -11.98 -17.05 -8.06
N GLY A 120 -11.03 -16.27 -7.53
CA GLY A 120 -10.11 -16.73 -6.51
C GLY A 120 -9.07 -15.69 -6.11
N VAL A 121 -8.42 -15.94 -4.98
CA VAL A 121 -7.40 -15.03 -4.39
C VAL A 121 -6.26 -14.69 -5.36
N PRO A 122 -5.67 -15.65 -6.12
CA PRO A 122 -4.61 -15.30 -7.08
C PRO A 122 -5.09 -14.35 -8.18
N ASP A 123 -6.36 -14.45 -8.58
CA ASP A 123 -6.95 -13.54 -9.56
C ASP A 123 -7.09 -12.13 -8.99
N VAL A 124 -7.54 -11.99 -7.73
CA VAL A 124 -7.58 -10.69 -7.02
C VAL A 124 -6.19 -10.07 -6.93
N LEU A 125 -5.19 -10.80 -6.43
CA LEU A 125 -3.83 -10.28 -6.27
C LEU A 125 -3.25 -9.86 -7.63
N SER A 126 -3.41 -10.67 -8.67
CA SER A 126 -2.98 -10.34 -10.03
C SER A 126 -3.74 -9.13 -10.60
N LYS A 127 -5.05 -9.05 -10.37
CA LYS A 127 -5.93 -7.99 -10.87
C LYS A 127 -5.57 -6.62 -10.31
N TYR A 128 -5.22 -6.52 -9.03
CA TYR A 128 -4.94 -5.24 -8.38
C TYR A 128 -3.45 -4.95 -8.24
N LEU A 129 -2.67 -5.93 -7.78
CA LEU A 129 -1.25 -5.78 -7.46
C LEU A 129 -0.32 -6.34 -8.57
N GLY A 130 -0.86 -7.09 -9.54
CA GLY A 130 -0.05 -7.69 -10.60
C GLY A 130 1.04 -8.59 -10.03
N SER A 131 2.28 -8.34 -10.44
CA SER A 131 3.48 -9.01 -9.90
C SER A 131 4.21 -8.18 -8.83
N SER A 132 3.62 -7.09 -8.36
CA SER A 132 4.25 -6.08 -7.51
C SER A 132 4.10 -6.40 -6.01
N ILE A 133 4.20 -7.67 -5.63
CA ILE A 133 4.22 -8.10 -4.23
C ILE A 133 5.62 -8.62 -3.92
N ARG A 134 6.29 -8.01 -2.93
CA ARG A 134 7.59 -8.43 -2.45
C ARG A 134 7.47 -8.94 -1.02
N VAL A 135 7.65 -10.25 -0.86
CA VAL A 135 7.78 -10.84 0.47
C VAL A 135 9.20 -10.57 0.99
N VAL A 136 9.29 -9.98 2.17
CA VAL A 136 10.53 -9.79 2.91
C VAL A 136 10.53 -10.69 4.13
N ASP A 137 11.69 -11.24 4.49
CA ASP A 137 11.83 -11.92 5.78
C ASP A 137 11.67 -10.83 6.86
N GLY A 138 10.62 -10.92 7.66
CA GLY A 138 10.49 -10.06 8.84
C GLY A 138 11.64 -10.40 9.78
N ASP A 139 12.53 -9.45 10.07
CA ASP A 139 13.43 -9.57 11.22
C ASP A 139 12.53 -9.67 12.46
N GLY A 140 12.44 -10.87 13.01
CA GLY A 140 11.69 -11.17 14.24
C GLY A 140 12.34 -10.63 15.50
#